data_AF-A0A7J9TC27-F1
#
_entry.id   AF-A0A7J9TC27-F1
#
_cell.length_a   1.000
_cell.length_b   1.000
_cell.length_c   1.000
_cell.angle_alpha   90.00
_cell.angle_beta   90.00
_cell.angle_gamma   90.00
#
_symmetry.space_group_name_H-M   'P 1'
#
loop_
_entity.id
_entity.type
_entity.pdbx_description
1 polymer ?
#
loop_
_entity_poly.entity_id
_entity_poly.type
_entity_poly.pdbx_seq_one_letter_code
_entity_poly.pdbx_strand_id
1 'polypeptide(L)'
;MDEPSKANCDAVKAMAENIRFDEAQSTAFSKAFDTLQGEVFAVRSSSPEEDLEGTSFAGMYETILGTKREVVEETIAIAFSSCFDVRVMAYKKQNGLDLQKTSIAVIIQKQIASDVSGVGFSLNPLNNCYDEVVVNASFGLGEAIVSGIVTPDHYVYDSVEKKIVEKKVNKKEIALWLKEDGGIEEKENEEKEKQALSDEQIVELSNFIKKCETHYGKPMDTEWAYENGKLYLLQSRPITTYLPFFEELLTEPGDPKRFYIDLMALTQGFDEPMSVLGMELWSKMLLRLKFDMMSPQANGTCPAINGREYLNVIAIQKLVGKKNTRKLFSSYDGNIRKIFDAIDLEAHPFEGKPEG
;
A
#
# COMPACT_ATOMS: atom_id res chain seq x y z
N MET A 1 -34.44 -8.01 5.09
CA MET A 1 -33.61 -7.70 6.26
C MET A 1 -33.61 -6.19 6.40
N ASP A 2 -33.97 -5.69 7.58
CA ASP A 2 -33.97 -4.26 7.86
C ASP A 2 -32.57 -3.67 7.66
N GLU A 3 -32.49 -2.37 7.36
CA GLU A 3 -31.22 -1.65 7.37
C GLU A 3 -30.53 -1.80 8.73
N PRO A 4 -29.19 -1.98 8.76
CA PRO A 4 -28.44 -1.88 10.01
C PRO A 4 -28.64 -0.46 10.55
N SER A 5 -29.59 -0.31 11.47
CA SER A 5 -29.83 0.93 12.15
C SER A 5 -28.75 1.10 13.21
N LYS A 6 -28.32 2.34 13.43
CA LYS A 6 -27.35 2.65 14.48
C LYS A 6 -27.79 2.09 15.84
N ALA A 7 -29.07 2.22 16.18
CA ALA A 7 -29.62 1.71 17.44
C ALA A 7 -29.48 0.19 17.59
N ASN A 8 -29.72 -0.58 16.52
CA ASN A 8 -29.57 -2.03 16.55
C ASN A 8 -28.09 -2.44 16.64
N CYS A 9 -27.22 -1.78 15.88
CA CYS A 9 -25.77 -1.98 15.95
C CYS A 9 -25.23 -1.70 17.35
N ASP A 10 -25.58 -0.54 17.93
CA ASP A 10 -25.16 -0.15 19.28
C ASP A 10 -25.64 -1.15 20.34
N ALA A 11 -26.87 -1.67 20.20
CA ALA A 11 -27.41 -2.69 21.11
C ALA A 11 -26.64 -4.03 21.02
N VAL A 12 -26.34 -4.50 19.82
CA VAL A 12 -25.56 -5.75 19.62
C VAL A 12 -24.11 -5.56 20.08
N LYS A 13 -23.50 -4.40 19.79
CA LYS A 13 -22.16 -4.05 20.24
C LYS A 13 -22.06 -4.08 21.77
N ALA A 14 -23.00 -3.46 22.47
CA ALA A 14 -23.06 -3.49 23.93
C ALA A 14 -23.22 -4.92 24.51
N MET A 15 -23.96 -5.81 23.82
CA MET A 15 -24.01 -7.22 24.21
C MET A 15 -22.66 -7.91 24.01
N ALA A 16 -22.00 -7.65 22.87
CA ALA A 16 -20.71 -8.25 22.52
C ALA A 16 -19.56 -7.85 23.46
N GLU A 17 -19.52 -6.60 23.92
CA GLU A 17 -18.52 -6.09 24.89
C GLU A 17 -18.57 -6.83 26.25
N ASN A 18 -19.73 -7.42 26.58
CA ASN A 18 -19.95 -8.16 27.82
C ASN A 18 -19.77 -9.68 27.67
N ILE A 19 -19.43 -10.17 26.48
CA ILE A 19 -19.12 -11.60 26.28
C ILE A 19 -17.84 -11.93 27.05
N ARG A 20 -17.85 -13.11 27.68
CA ARG A 20 -16.71 -13.69 28.38
C ARG A 20 -16.46 -15.09 27.85
N PHE A 21 -15.22 -15.54 27.97
CA PHE A 21 -14.87 -16.89 27.59
C PHE A 21 -15.58 -17.91 28.48
N ASP A 22 -16.04 -19.00 27.88
CA ASP A 22 -16.40 -20.18 28.66
C ASP A 22 -15.16 -20.83 29.29
N GLU A 23 -15.35 -21.81 30.17
CA GLU A 23 -14.25 -22.45 30.90
C GLU A 23 -13.20 -23.08 29.95
N ALA A 24 -13.65 -23.67 28.85
CA ALA A 24 -12.77 -24.31 27.87
C ALA A 24 -11.96 -23.27 27.09
N GLN A 25 -12.61 -22.19 26.65
CA GLN A 25 -12.00 -21.06 25.96
C GLN A 25 -10.99 -20.33 26.86
N SER A 26 -11.36 -20.05 28.12
CA SER A 26 -10.49 -19.37 29.08
C SER A 26 -9.23 -20.19 29.40
N THR A 27 -9.38 -21.52 29.53
CA THR A 27 -8.25 -22.44 29.72
C THR A 27 -7.32 -22.46 28.50
N ALA A 28 -7.90 -22.54 27.29
CA ALA A 28 -7.12 -22.53 26.06
C ALA A 28 -6.41 -21.20 25.83
N PHE A 29 -7.11 -20.09 26.11
CA PHE A 29 -6.60 -18.74 26.03
C PHE A 29 -5.41 -18.55 26.99
N SER A 30 -5.61 -18.83 28.28
CA SER A 30 -4.56 -18.67 29.31
C SER A 30 -3.30 -19.47 28.95
N LYS A 31 -3.46 -20.73 28.52
CA LYS A 31 -2.34 -21.57 28.09
C LYS A 31 -1.53 -20.96 26.94
N ALA A 32 -2.18 -20.31 25.98
CA ALA A 32 -1.50 -19.64 24.87
C ALA A 32 -0.91 -18.28 25.32
N PHE A 33 -1.68 -17.51 26.07
CA PHE A 33 -1.35 -16.16 26.52
C PHE A 33 -0.18 -16.13 27.50
N ASP A 34 -0.04 -17.17 28.34
CA ASP A 34 1.10 -17.33 29.25
C ASP A 34 2.43 -17.57 28.52
N THR A 35 2.40 -17.95 27.25
CA THR A 35 3.61 -18.05 26.42
C THR A 35 4.09 -16.70 25.89
N LEU A 36 3.23 -15.69 25.88
CA LEU A 36 3.58 -14.34 25.43
C LEU A 36 4.39 -13.61 26.50
N GLN A 37 5.50 -13.02 26.07
CA GLN A 37 6.34 -12.20 26.94
C GLN A 37 5.78 -10.78 27.05
N GLY A 38 5.93 -10.19 28.24
CA GLY A 38 5.53 -8.81 28.52
C GLY A 38 4.27 -8.72 29.40
N GLU A 39 4.05 -7.51 29.91
CA GLU A 39 2.93 -7.16 30.80
C GLU A 39 1.86 -6.31 30.09
N VAL A 40 2.21 -5.75 28.93
CA VAL A 40 1.36 -4.83 28.17
C VAL A 40 1.29 -5.28 26.71
N PHE A 41 0.09 -5.22 26.15
CA PHE A 41 -0.27 -5.83 24.88
C PHE A 41 -1.04 -4.85 23.97
N ALA A 42 -0.82 -4.99 22.67
CA ALA A 42 -1.69 -4.46 21.64
C ALA A 42 -2.75 -5.51 21.31
N VAL A 43 -4.02 -5.10 21.34
CA VAL A 43 -5.17 -5.94 20.97
C VAL A 43 -5.76 -5.39 19.68
N ARG A 44 -5.60 -6.14 18.59
CA ARG A 44 -5.88 -5.70 17.23
C ARG A 44 -6.95 -6.58 16.59
N SER A 45 -7.98 -5.96 16.08
CA SER A 45 -8.97 -6.62 15.24
C SER A 45 -8.37 -7.04 13.90
N SER A 46 -8.74 -8.20 13.38
CA SER A 46 -8.30 -8.71 12.07
C SER A 46 -9.46 -9.45 11.40
N SER A 47 -10.11 -8.78 10.44
CA SER A 47 -11.24 -9.38 9.72
C SER A 47 -10.75 -10.16 8.50
N PRO A 48 -11.32 -11.36 8.22
CA PRO A 48 -11.06 -12.08 6.98
C PRO A 48 -11.41 -11.28 5.72
N GLU A 49 -12.29 -10.29 5.85
CA GLU A 49 -12.78 -9.46 4.75
C GLU A 49 -11.98 -8.15 4.58
N GLU A 50 -11.06 -7.84 5.49
CA GLU A 50 -10.32 -6.56 5.55
C GLU A 50 -9.35 -6.36 4.38
N ASP A 51 -8.78 -7.46 3.88
CA ASP A 51 -7.74 -7.51 2.86
C ASP A 51 -8.21 -8.13 1.52
N LEU A 52 -9.53 -8.19 1.28
CA LEU A 52 -10.06 -8.68 0.01
C LEU A 52 -9.80 -7.68 -1.13
N GLU A 53 -9.36 -8.19 -2.29
CA GLU A 53 -9.13 -7.38 -3.49
C GLU A 53 -10.40 -6.59 -3.85
N GLY A 54 -10.32 -5.25 -3.78
CA GLY A 54 -11.43 -4.34 -4.07
C GLY A 54 -12.27 -3.88 -2.88
N THR A 55 -12.09 -4.42 -1.68
CA THR A 55 -12.76 -3.94 -0.46
C THR A 55 -11.76 -3.69 0.65
N SER A 56 -11.46 -2.43 0.97
CA SER A 56 -10.64 -2.10 2.14
C SER A 56 -11.55 -1.65 3.30
N PHE A 57 -11.51 -2.40 4.40
CA PHE A 57 -12.07 -1.99 5.70
C PHE A 57 -11.07 -1.16 6.52
N ALA A 58 -10.02 -0.65 5.88
CA ALA A 58 -8.89 0.00 6.54
C ALA A 58 -9.38 1.07 7.52
N GLY A 59 -8.99 0.92 8.79
CA GLY A 59 -9.33 1.85 9.86
C GLY A 59 -10.79 1.81 10.35
N MET A 60 -11.58 0.79 9.99
CA MET A 60 -12.96 0.64 10.48
C MET A 60 -13.07 -0.23 11.74
N TYR A 61 -12.07 -1.07 12.02
CA TYR A 61 -12.04 -1.93 13.19
C TYR A 61 -11.20 -1.33 14.32
N GLU A 62 -11.48 -1.75 15.55
CA GLU A 62 -10.81 -1.22 16.74
C GLU A 62 -9.43 -1.85 16.95
N THR A 63 -8.46 -1.01 17.29
CA THR A 63 -7.14 -1.38 17.81
C THR A 63 -6.95 -0.71 19.16
N ILE A 64 -6.58 -1.50 20.17
CA ILE A 64 -6.44 -1.01 21.55
C ILE A 64 -5.00 -1.25 21.99
N LEU A 65 -4.28 -0.16 22.20
CA LEU A 65 -2.87 -0.18 22.60
C LEU A 65 -2.73 -0.03 24.11
N GLY A 66 -1.64 -0.57 24.66
CA GLY A 66 -1.33 -0.40 26.08
C GLY A 66 -2.17 -1.26 27.03
N THR A 67 -2.74 -2.37 26.55
CA THR A 67 -3.61 -3.22 27.36
C THR A 67 -2.82 -4.03 28.37
N LYS A 68 -3.12 -3.92 29.66
CA LYS A 68 -2.46 -4.75 30.68
C LYS A 68 -2.91 -6.20 30.61
N ARG A 69 -2.01 -7.10 31.04
CA ARG A 69 -2.25 -8.53 31.15
C ARG A 69 -3.59 -8.88 31.83
N GLU A 70 -3.95 -8.18 32.90
CA GLU A 70 -5.13 -8.52 33.71
C GLU A 70 -6.45 -8.21 33.02
N VAL A 71 -6.46 -7.33 32.02
CA VAL A 71 -7.68 -6.83 31.35
C VAL A 71 -7.74 -7.23 29.86
N VAL A 72 -6.87 -8.14 29.41
CA VAL A 72 -6.81 -8.53 28.00
C VAL A 72 -8.10 -9.21 27.57
N GLU A 73 -8.73 -10.05 28.41
CA GLU A 73 -9.99 -10.72 28.05
C GLU A 73 -11.12 -9.71 27.80
N GLU A 74 -11.31 -8.72 28.68
CA GLU A 74 -12.29 -7.66 28.45
C GLU A 74 -11.97 -6.87 27.19
N THR A 75 -10.69 -6.63 26.93
CA THR A 75 -10.24 -5.89 25.74
C THR A 75 -10.47 -6.67 24.45
N ILE A 76 -10.34 -8.00 24.47
CA ILE A 76 -10.72 -8.87 23.35
C ILE A 76 -12.21 -8.69 23.03
N ALA A 77 -13.08 -8.67 24.05
CA ALA A 77 -14.51 -8.47 23.85
C ALA A 77 -14.82 -7.11 23.21
N ILE A 78 -14.12 -6.05 23.62
CA ILE A 78 -14.22 -4.72 23.01
C ILE A 78 -13.78 -4.76 21.54
N ALA A 79 -12.60 -5.31 21.25
CA ALA A 79 -12.09 -5.43 19.88
C ALA A 79 -13.04 -6.26 19.00
N PHE A 80 -13.52 -7.40 19.50
CA PHE A 80 -14.53 -8.23 18.83
C PHE A 80 -15.80 -7.45 18.53
N SER A 81 -16.28 -6.62 19.48
CA SER A 81 -17.51 -5.83 19.30
C SER A 81 -17.45 -4.87 18.10
N SER A 82 -16.25 -4.47 17.66
CA SER A 82 -16.04 -3.55 16.54
C SER A 82 -16.61 -4.06 15.22
N CYS A 83 -16.74 -5.39 15.04
CA CYS A 83 -17.33 -5.96 13.83
C CYS A 83 -18.83 -5.66 13.68
N PHE A 84 -19.49 -5.17 14.75
CA PHE A 84 -20.89 -4.76 14.75
C PHE A 84 -21.08 -3.25 14.62
N ASP A 85 -20.00 -2.47 14.45
CA ASP A 85 -20.10 -1.03 14.24
C ASP A 85 -20.99 -0.72 13.04
N VAL A 86 -21.79 0.34 13.14
CA VAL A 86 -22.73 0.73 12.08
C VAL A 86 -22.03 0.98 10.75
N ARG A 87 -20.78 1.49 10.77
CA ARG A 87 -19.99 1.73 9.56
C ARG A 87 -19.59 0.42 8.90
N VAL A 88 -19.11 -0.55 9.69
CA VAL A 88 -18.74 -1.89 9.21
C VAL A 88 -19.96 -2.59 8.61
N MET A 89 -21.10 -2.59 9.32
CA MET A 89 -22.32 -3.26 8.88
C MET A 89 -22.94 -2.60 7.64
N ALA A 90 -22.92 -1.27 7.57
CA ALA A 90 -23.36 -0.54 6.38
C ALA A 90 -22.47 -0.84 5.16
N TYR A 91 -21.14 -0.86 5.35
CA TYR A 91 -20.19 -1.20 4.29
C TYR A 91 -20.37 -2.64 3.80
N LYS A 92 -20.51 -3.61 4.70
CA LYS A 92 -20.80 -5.01 4.35
C LYS A 92 -22.06 -5.11 3.51
N LYS A 93 -23.13 -4.43 3.91
CA LYS A 93 -24.39 -4.41 3.13
C LYS A 93 -24.20 -3.79 1.75
N GLN A 94 -23.48 -2.67 1.64
CA GLN A 94 -23.24 -1.99 0.37
C GLN A 94 -22.46 -2.88 -0.62
N ASN A 95 -21.56 -3.72 -0.10
CA ASN A 95 -20.76 -4.65 -0.90
C ASN A 95 -21.40 -6.06 -1.02
N GLY A 96 -22.65 -6.22 -0.58
CA GLY A 96 -23.36 -7.50 -0.68
C GLY A 96 -22.80 -8.63 0.19
N LEU A 97 -22.04 -8.30 1.24
CA LEU A 97 -21.47 -9.25 2.18
C LEU A 97 -22.51 -9.74 3.19
N ASP A 98 -22.39 -11.00 3.61
CA ASP A 98 -23.32 -11.63 4.56
C ASP A 98 -23.13 -11.08 5.97
N LEU A 99 -24.15 -10.39 6.47
CA LEU A 99 -24.15 -9.81 7.81
C LEU A 99 -24.23 -10.88 8.91
N GLN A 100 -24.86 -12.03 8.65
CA GLN A 100 -25.11 -13.07 9.66
C GLN A 100 -23.89 -13.96 9.91
N LYS A 101 -22.96 -14.03 8.96
CA LYS A 101 -21.71 -14.80 9.06
C LYS A 101 -20.50 -13.93 9.37
N THR A 102 -20.73 -12.75 9.95
CA THR A 102 -19.65 -11.87 10.39
C THR A 102 -18.77 -12.61 11.39
N SER A 103 -17.47 -12.65 11.10
CA SER A 103 -16.46 -13.23 11.96
C SER A 103 -15.23 -12.33 11.96
N ILE A 104 -14.50 -12.32 13.07
CA ILE A 104 -13.28 -11.54 13.22
C ILE A 104 -12.30 -12.32 14.10
N ALA A 105 -11.03 -12.26 13.76
CA ALA A 105 -9.97 -12.70 14.65
C ALA A 105 -9.48 -11.50 15.48
N VAL A 106 -9.06 -11.76 16.71
CA VAL A 106 -8.41 -10.74 17.55
C VAL A 106 -6.97 -11.18 17.78
N ILE A 107 -6.04 -10.34 17.34
CA ILE A 107 -4.59 -10.55 17.47
C ILE A 107 -4.13 -9.87 18.75
N ILE A 108 -3.39 -10.61 19.57
CA ILE A 108 -2.79 -10.10 20.80
C ILE A 108 -1.28 -10.17 20.62
N GLN A 109 -0.64 -9.01 20.66
CA GLN A 109 0.80 -8.87 20.46
C GLN A 109 1.40 -8.16 21.67
N LYS A 110 2.63 -8.51 22.04
CA LYS A 110 3.40 -7.69 22.99
C LYS A 110 3.41 -6.25 22.48
N GLN A 111 3.05 -5.30 23.33
CA GLN A 111 3.16 -3.88 23.00
C GLN A 111 4.63 -3.48 22.93
N ILE A 112 5.02 -2.86 21.81
CA ILE A 112 6.35 -2.26 21.66
C ILE A 112 6.29 -0.83 22.21
N ALA A 113 7.21 -0.49 23.11
CA ALA A 113 7.35 0.85 23.67
C ALA A 113 8.24 1.67 22.72
N SER A 114 7.67 2.12 21.61
CA SER A 114 8.47 2.65 20.51
C SER A 114 8.97 4.07 20.75
N ASP A 115 10.26 4.28 20.47
CA ASP A 115 10.89 5.60 20.41
C ASP A 115 10.45 6.33 19.13
N VAL A 116 10.38 5.57 18.04
CA VAL A 116 10.04 6.04 16.69
C VAL A 116 9.24 4.94 16.02
N SER A 117 8.20 5.30 15.28
CA SER A 117 7.38 4.35 14.53
C SER A 117 6.78 4.99 13.30
N GLY A 118 6.18 4.16 12.45
CA GLY A 118 5.36 4.65 11.37
C GLY A 118 5.05 3.60 10.32
N VAL A 119 4.86 4.08 9.09
CA VAL A 119 4.41 3.29 7.96
C VAL A 119 5.43 3.32 6.84
N GLY A 120 5.51 2.24 6.08
CA GLY A 120 6.46 2.08 4.99
C GLY A 120 5.83 1.37 3.80
N PHE A 121 6.02 1.92 2.61
CA PHE A 121 5.54 1.38 1.34
C PHE A 121 6.72 0.90 0.49
N SER A 122 6.66 -0.33 -0.01
CA SER A 122 7.75 -0.92 -0.80
C SER A 122 7.84 -0.40 -2.24
N LEU A 123 6.84 0.38 -2.67
CA LEU A 123 6.85 1.24 -3.85
C LEU A 123 6.45 2.66 -3.44
N ASN A 124 6.71 3.65 -4.28
CA ASN A 124 6.19 4.99 -4.07
C ASN A 124 4.78 5.13 -4.68
N PRO A 125 3.70 5.26 -3.87
CA PRO A 125 2.34 5.31 -4.37
C PRO A 125 1.98 6.63 -5.05
N LEU A 126 2.79 7.69 -4.89
CA LEU A 126 2.53 9.00 -5.50
C LEU A 126 2.92 9.05 -6.98
N ASN A 127 3.94 8.30 -7.37
CA ASN A 127 4.47 8.26 -8.73
C ASN A 127 4.48 6.85 -9.34
N ASN A 128 4.01 5.85 -8.59
CA ASN A 128 3.99 4.43 -8.95
C ASN A 128 5.39 3.83 -9.25
N CYS A 129 6.44 4.37 -8.61
CA CYS A 129 7.82 3.91 -8.80
C CYS A 129 8.13 2.70 -7.90
N TYR A 130 8.43 1.55 -8.51
CA TYR A 130 8.74 0.29 -7.81
C TYR A 130 10.16 0.25 -7.22
N ASP A 131 11.05 1.13 -7.69
CA ASP A 131 12.43 1.22 -7.19
C ASP A 131 12.49 1.99 -5.87
N GLU A 132 11.50 2.84 -5.60
CA GLU A 132 11.46 3.72 -4.44
C GLU A 132 10.72 3.08 -3.27
N VAL A 133 11.29 3.18 -2.08
CA VAL A 133 10.63 2.88 -0.82
C VAL A 133 10.27 4.18 -0.14
N VAL A 134 9.00 4.32 0.24
CA VAL A 134 8.52 5.49 0.99
C VAL A 134 8.39 5.13 2.46
N VAL A 135 8.96 5.96 3.33
CA VAL A 135 8.87 5.81 4.79
C VAL A 135 8.30 7.09 5.39
N ASN A 136 7.24 6.94 6.19
CA ASN A 136 6.73 8.01 7.04
C ASN A 136 7.00 7.66 8.51
N ALA A 137 7.59 8.58 9.26
CA ALA A 137 8.03 8.32 10.63
C ALA A 137 7.68 9.46 11.60
N SER A 138 7.35 9.10 12.84
CA SER A 138 7.15 10.03 13.94
C SER A 138 7.68 9.45 15.26
N PHE A 139 7.91 10.31 16.24
CA PHE A 139 8.25 9.90 17.60
C PHE A 139 7.08 9.17 18.27
N GLY A 140 7.39 8.24 19.17
CA GLY A 140 6.40 7.49 19.94
C GLY A 140 5.73 6.36 19.15
N LEU A 141 4.48 6.05 19.52
CA LEU A 141 3.62 5.00 18.97
C LEU A 141 3.02 5.39 17.61
N GLY A 142 2.87 4.39 16.72
CA GLY A 142 2.47 4.61 15.33
C GLY A 142 1.04 5.10 15.15
N GLU A 143 0.21 4.91 16.18
CA GLU A 143 -1.18 5.37 16.24
C GLU A 143 -1.32 6.87 15.94
N ALA A 144 -0.33 7.69 16.33
CA ALA A 144 -0.36 9.12 16.05
C ALA A 144 -0.40 9.43 14.54
N ILE A 145 0.27 8.61 13.73
CA ILE A 145 0.31 8.73 12.27
C ILE A 145 -0.99 8.19 11.67
N VAL A 146 -1.43 7.00 12.11
CA VAL A 146 -2.61 6.32 11.59
C VAL A 146 -3.88 7.14 11.87
N SER A 147 -3.99 7.73 13.07
CA SER A 147 -5.07 8.64 13.46
C SER A 147 -4.95 10.05 12.88
N GLY A 148 -3.88 10.37 12.14
CA GLY A 148 -3.68 11.68 11.49
C GLY A 148 -3.46 12.85 12.46
N ILE A 149 -3.07 12.56 13.70
CA ILE A 149 -2.87 13.55 14.76
C ILE A 149 -1.53 14.28 14.57
N VAL A 150 -0.54 13.62 13.98
CA VAL A 150 0.79 14.17 13.69
C VAL A 150 1.07 14.18 12.19
N THR A 151 1.80 15.20 11.72
CA THR A 151 2.42 15.17 10.38
C THR A 151 3.79 14.51 10.50
N PRO A 152 3.97 13.27 10.00
CA PRO A 152 5.25 12.55 10.13
C PRO A 152 6.32 13.15 9.23
N ASP A 153 7.58 12.82 9.51
CA ASP A 153 8.64 13.00 8.52
C ASP A 153 8.39 12.07 7.32
N HIS A 154 8.82 12.50 6.15
CA HIS A 154 8.70 11.77 4.90
C HIS A 154 10.06 11.53 4.28
N TYR A 155 10.36 10.27 3.99
CA TYR A 155 11.61 9.84 3.39
C TYR A 155 11.33 8.99 2.15
N VAL A 156 12.13 9.19 1.11
CA VAL A 156 12.11 8.34 -0.08
C VAL A 156 13.51 7.78 -0.28
N TYR A 157 13.61 6.47 -0.40
CA TYR A 157 14.85 5.73 -0.61
C TYR A 157 14.78 4.97 -1.93
N ASP A 158 15.73 5.21 -2.82
CA ASP A 158 15.89 4.41 -4.02
C ASP A 158 16.62 3.11 -3.67
N SER A 159 15.92 1.99 -3.81
CA SER A 159 16.43 0.66 -3.46
C SER A 159 17.39 0.07 -4.48
N VAL A 160 17.42 0.60 -5.70
CA VAL A 160 18.32 0.18 -6.79
C VAL A 160 19.64 0.95 -6.68
N GLU A 161 19.57 2.27 -6.62
CA GLU A 161 20.73 3.16 -6.47
C GLU A 161 21.28 3.20 -5.04
N LYS A 162 20.51 2.68 -4.08
CA LYS A 162 20.85 2.59 -2.66
C LYS A 162 21.16 3.95 -2.04
N LYS A 163 20.29 4.93 -2.29
CA LYS A 163 20.45 6.29 -1.79
C LYS A 163 19.12 6.87 -1.32
N ILE A 164 19.19 7.75 -0.33
CA ILE A 164 18.04 8.55 0.09
C ILE A 164 17.86 9.66 -0.96
N VAL A 165 16.72 9.67 -1.64
CA VAL A 165 16.42 10.64 -2.72
C VAL A 165 15.65 11.85 -2.21
N GLU A 166 14.86 11.68 -1.14
CA GLU A 166 14.13 12.78 -0.51
C GLU A 166 14.12 12.62 1.01
N LYS A 167 14.30 13.76 1.70
CA LYS A 167 14.06 13.90 3.15
C LYS A 167 13.25 15.16 3.41
N LYS A 168 12.07 15.00 3.97
CA LYS A 168 11.21 16.09 4.41
C LYS A 168 10.90 15.90 5.89
N VAL A 169 11.59 16.68 6.71
CA VAL A 169 11.39 16.70 8.16
C VAL A 169 10.26 17.67 8.48
N ASN A 170 9.25 17.19 9.20
CA ASN A 170 8.10 17.97 9.64
C ASN A 170 8.14 18.19 11.15
N LYS A 171 7.39 19.20 11.59
CA LYS A 171 7.27 19.54 13.00
C LYS A 171 6.32 18.60 13.70
N LYS A 172 6.86 17.68 14.49
CA LYS A 172 6.11 16.67 15.26
C LYS A 172 5.84 17.25 16.63
N GLU A 173 4.80 18.06 16.76
CA GLU A 173 4.47 18.79 18.01
C GLU A 173 4.24 17.85 19.20
N ILE A 174 3.55 16.74 18.96
CA ILE A 174 3.16 15.75 19.97
C ILE A 174 3.54 14.34 19.52
N ALA A 175 3.61 13.43 20.49
CA ALA A 175 3.77 12.00 20.30
C ALA A 175 2.95 11.22 21.34
N LEU A 176 2.56 10.01 20.98
CA LEU A 176 1.89 9.08 21.87
C LEU A 176 2.92 8.12 22.47
N TRP A 177 2.90 7.93 23.77
CA TRP A 177 3.85 7.09 24.49
C TRP A 177 3.11 6.01 25.29
N LEU A 178 3.76 4.86 25.46
CA LEU A 178 3.27 3.81 26.34
C LEU A 178 3.54 4.19 27.80
N LYS A 179 2.52 4.14 28.65
CA LYS A 179 2.70 4.34 30.10
C LYS A 179 3.26 3.09 30.76
N GLU A 180 4.05 3.28 31.83
CA GLU A 180 4.55 2.18 32.66
C GLU A 180 3.41 1.37 33.29
N ASP A 181 2.32 2.03 33.66
CA ASP A 181 1.12 1.42 34.23
C ASP A 181 0.03 1.17 33.16
N GLY A 182 0.42 0.92 31.90
CA GLY A 182 -0.51 0.60 30.83
C GLY A 182 -1.33 1.79 30.31
N GLY A 183 -1.86 1.62 29.11
CA GLY A 183 -2.49 2.68 28.32
C GLY A 183 -1.48 3.60 27.64
N ILE A 184 -2.01 4.62 26.99
CA ILE A 184 -1.25 5.58 26.21
C ILE A 184 -1.34 6.98 26.83
N GLU A 185 -0.28 7.76 26.68
CA GLU A 185 -0.26 9.19 26.99
C GLU A 185 0.20 10.01 25.79
N GLU A 186 -0.43 11.16 25.61
CA GLU A 186 0.03 12.17 24.68
C GLU A 186 0.98 13.13 25.39
N LYS A 187 2.14 13.40 24.80
CA LYS A 187 3.11 14.38 25.30
C LYS A 187 3.61 15.25 24.15
N GLU A 188 3.89 16.51 24.46
CA GLU A 188 4.66 17.36 23.55
C GLU A 188 6.08 16.85 23.40
N ASN A 189 6.60 16.85 22.18
CA ASN A 189 7.99 16.53 21.93
C ASN A 189 8.88 17.70 22.32
N GLU A 190 10.01 17.42 22.98
CA GLU A 190 11.01 18.46 23.29
C GLU A 190 11.73 18.92 22.01
N GLU A 191 12.09 17.99 21.13
CA GLU A 191 12.81 18.24 19.87
C GLU A 191 11.90 18.09 18.65
N LYS A 192 10.87 18.93 18.55
CA LYS A 192 9.77 18.84 17.56
C LYS A 192 10.23 18.83 16.10
N GLU A 193 11.36 19.47 15.80
CA GLU A 193 11.92 19.61 14.44
C GLU A 193 13.05 18.61 14.14
N LYS A 194 13.37 17.73 15.09
CA LYS A 194 14.40 16.72 14.89
C LYS A 194 13.91 15.63 13.92
N GLN A 195 14.83 15.16 13.09
CA GLN A 195 14.61 14.02 12.20
C GLN A 195 14.29 12.77 13.05
N ALA A 196 13.17 12.09 12.75
CA ALA A 196 12.71 10.95 13.52
C ALA A 196 13.63 9.74 13.39
N LEU A 197 14.13 9.46 12.18
CA LEU A 197 15.05 8.35 11.91
C LEU A 197 16.43 8.90 11.54
N SER A 198 17.51 8.25 11.95
CA SER A 198 18.84 8.50 11.35
C SER A 198 18.88 8.01 9.90
N ASP A 199 19.86 8.49 9.12
CA ASP A 199 20.03 8.06 7.73
C ASP A 199 20.33 6.55 7.66
N GLU A 200 21.07 6.01 8.64
CA GLU A 200 21.33 4.58 8.77
C GLU A 200 20.04 3.79 9.01
N GLN A 201 19.16 4.28 9.88
CA GLN A 201 17.86 3.65 10.15
C GLN A 201 16.91 3.71 8.95
N ILE A 202 16.94 4.79 8.16
CA ILE A 202 16.18 4.88 6.90
C ILE A 202 16.63 3.76 5.96
N VAL A 203 17.94 3.60 5.76
CA VAL A 203 18.48 2.54 4.89
C VAL A 203 18.16 1.15 5.42
N GLU A 204 18.35 0.89 6.73
CA GLU A 204 18.03 -0.39 7.36
C GLU A 204 16.56 -0.76 7.14
N LEU A 205 15.66 0.16 7.46
CA LEU A 205 14.22 -0.02 7.35
C LEU A 205 13.80 -0.20 5.89
N SER A 206 14.28 0.61 4.96
CA SER A 206 13.91 0.47 3.55
C SER A 206 14.35 -0.86 2.96
N ASN A 207 15.53 -1.36 3.33
CA ASN A 207 15.97 -2.70 2.96
C ASN A 207 15.09 -3.79 3.59
N PHE A 208 14.62 -3.60 4.82
CA PHE A 208 13.70 -4.51 5.48
C PHE A 208 12.33 -4.55 4.78
N ILE A 209 11.79 -3.41 4.39
CA ILE A 209 10.52 -3.31 3.64
C ILE A 209 10.61 -4.03 2.29
N LYS A 210 11.71 -3.86 1.53
CA LYS A 210 11.93 -4.61 0.27
C LYS A 210 12.05 -6.11 0.49
N LYS A 211 12.54 -6.56 1.65
CA LYS A 211 12.52 -8.00 2.00
C LYS A 211 11.09 -8.50 2.21
N CYS A 212 10.21 -7.71 2.82
CA CYS A 212 8.79 -8.05 2.94
C CYS A 212 8.15 -8.19 1.55
N GLU A 213 8.33 -7.23 0.66
CA GLU A 213 7.86 -7.33 -0.74
C GLU A 213 8.40 -8.56 -1.46
N THR A 214 9.71 -8.83 -1.34
CA THR A 214 10.32 -10.02 -1.94
C THR A 214 9.68 -11.32 -1.42
N HIS A 215 9.36 -11.36 -0.12
CA HIS A 215 8.72 -12.51 0.51
C HIS A 215 7.29 -12.74 0.00
N TYR A 216 6.51 -11.67 -0.18
CA TYR A 216 5.11 -11.75 -0.60
C TYR A 216 4.90 -11.69 -2.13
N GLY A 217 5.93 -11.33 -2.89
CA GLY A 217 5.90 -11.22 -4.35
C GLY A 217 5.03 -10.07 -4.88
N LYS A 218 4.71 -9.08 -4.04
CA LYS A 218 3.87 -7.94 -4.40
C LYS A 218 4.19 -6.72 -3.53
N PRO A 219 3.85 -5.50 -3.96
CA PRO A 219 4.10 -4.30 -3.18
C PRO A 219 3.38 -4.31 -1.83
N MET A 220 4.11 -3.94 -0.77
CA MET A 220 3.66 -4.06 0.61
C MET A 220 3.60 -2.71 1.32
N ASP A 221 2.53 -2.49 2.06
CA ASP A 221 2.35 -1.50 3.12
C ASP A 221 2.72 -2.16 4.45
N THR A 222 3.56 -1.51 5.25
CA THR A 222 4.13 -2.06 6.47
C THR A 222 4.02 -1.06 7.62
N GLU A 223 3.59 -1.54 8.77
CA GLU A 223 3.73 -0.82 10.04
C GLU A 223 4.97 -1.32 10.77
N TRP A 224 5.77 -0.40 11.29
CA TRP A 224 7.04 -0.72 11.94
C TRP A 224 7.28 0.18 13.16
N ALA A 225 8.17 -0.27 14.03
CA ALA A 225 8.59 0.49 15.20
C ALA A 225 10.04 0.21 15.58
N TYR A 226 10.72 1.23 16.12
CA TYR A 226 11.99 1.12 16.81
C TYR A 226 11.78 1.23 18.32
N GLU A 227 12.34 0.29 19.08
CA GLU A 227 12.45 0.34 20.54
C GLU A 227 13.91 0.10 20.91
N ASN A 228 14.55 1.09 21.55
CA ASN A 228 15.96 1.07 21.93
C ASN A 228 16.89 0.72 20.75
N GLY A 229 16.62 1.31 19.58
CA GLY A 229 17.38 1.10 18.35
C GLY A 229 17.13 -0.23 17.64
N LYS A 230 16.24 -1.10 18.16
CA LYS A 230 15.87 -2.36 17.51
C LYS A 230 14.60 -2.19 16.68
N LEU A 231 14.64 -2.58 15.41
CA LEU A 231 13.51 -2.59 14.49
C LEU A 231 12.56 -3.78 14.74
N TYR A 232 11.26 -3.49 14.74
CA TYR A 232 10.16 -4.46 14.81
C TYR A 232 9.17 -4.22 13.66
N LEU A 233 8.72 -5.32 13.03
CA LEU A 233 7.59 -5.32 12.11
C LEU A 233 6.31 -5.53 12.92
N LEU A 234 5.35 -4.63 12.77
CA LEU A 234 4.06 -4.69 13.47
C LEU A 234 2.95 -5.25 12.58
N GLN A 235 2.94 -4.86 11.30
CA GLN A 235 1.97 -5.30 10.31
C GLN A 235 2.60 -5.28 8.92
N SER A 236 2.19 -6.18 8.03
CA SER A 236 2.51 -6.12 6.60
C SER A 236 1.30 -6.58 5.79
N ARG A 237 0.88 -5.76 4.83
CA ARG A 237 -0.28 -6.04 3.97
C ARG A 237 -0.04 -5.53 2.54
N PRO A 238 -0.72 -6.06 1.51
CA PRO A 238 -0.56 -5.59 0.14
C PRO A 238 -1.01 -4.13 -0.01
N ILE A 239 -0.31 -3.35 -0.84
CA ILE A 239 -0.80 -2.04 -1.27
C ILE A 239 -1.96 -2.27 -2.24
N THR A 240 -3.08 -1.57 -2.08
CA THR A 240 -4.27 -1.72 -2.95
C THR A 240 -4.51 -0.52 -3.87
N THR A 241 -3.80 0.58 -3.66
CA THR A 241 -4.03 1.88 -4.33
C THR A 241 -2.98 2.22 -5.40
N TYR A 242 -2.15 1.26 -5.80
CA TYR A 242 -1.15 1.45 -6.86
C TYR A 242 -1.68 0.99 -8.22
N LEU A 243 -1.04 1.41 -9.30
CA LEU A 243 -1.34 0.95 -10.65
C LEU A 243 -0.48 -0.29 -10.95
N PRO A 244 -1.04 -1.51 -10.92
CA PRO A 244 -0.26 -2.71 -11.24
C PRO A 244 0.12 -2.69 -12.72
N PHE A 245 1.42 -2.86 -12.99
CA PHE A 245 1.87 -3.14 -14.34
C PHE A 245 1.80 -4.62 -14.66
N PHE A 246 1.51 -4.91 -15.93
CA PHE A 246 1.70 -6.25 -16.47
C PHE A 246 3.19 -6.62 -16.41
N GLU A 247 3.48 -7.88 -16.11
CA GLU A 247 4.84 -8.38 -15.96
C GLU A 247 5.70 -8.07 -17.20
N GLU A 248 5.11 -8.12 -18.39
CA GLU A 248 5.75 -7.82 -19.66
C GLU A 248 6.17 -6.35 -19.85
N LEU A 249 5.59 -5.44 -19.05
CA LEU A 249 5.92 -4.01 -19.06
C LEU A 249 6.97 -3.64 -18.01
N LEU A 250 7.24 -4.54 -17.05
CA LEU A 250 8.23 -4.32 -16.02
C LEU A 250 9.65 -4.56 -16.55
N THR A 251 10.59 -3.77 -16.05
CA THR A 251 12.03 -3.97 -16.24
C THR A 251 12.61 -4.49 -14.95
N GLU A 252 13.63 -5.33 -15.03
CA GLU A 252 14.35 -5.79 -13.83
C GLU A 252 14.98 -4.61 -13.07
N PRO A 253 15.16 -4.71 -11.74
CA PRO A 253 15.85 -3.70 -10.96
C PRO A 253 17.25 -3.40 -11.51
N GLY A 254 17.51 -2.13 -11.85
CA GLY A 254 18.78 -1.67 -12.41
C GLY A 254 18.88 -1.70 -13.94
N ASP A 255 17.93 -2.36 -14.62
CA ASP A 255 17.87 -2.32 -16.09
C ASP A 255 17.38 -0.95 -16.59
N PRO A 256 17.78 -0.55 -17.83
CA PRO A 256 17.27 0.65 -18.44
C PRO A 256 15.73 0.65 -18.49
N LYS A 257 15.13 1.70 -17.93
CA LYS A 257 13.67 1.88 -17.92
C LYS A 257 13.11 1.92 -19.33
N ARG A 258 11.93 1.33 -19.52
CA ARG A 258 11.18 1.39 -20.77
C ARG A 258 10.02 2.36 -20.63
N PHE A 259 9.73 3.09 -21.70
CA PHE A 259 8.62 4.04 -21.73
C PHE A 259 7.53 3.53 -22.66
N TYR A 260 6.36 3.30 -22.08
CA TYR A 260 5.18 2.83 -22.78
C TYR A 260 4.07 3.87 -22.71
N ILE A 261 3.27 3.96 -23.77
CA ILE A 261 2.02 4.72 -23.80
C ILE A 261 0.90 3.75 -24.10
N ASP A 262 -0.12 3.68 -23.24
CA ASP A 262 -1.36 2.97 -23.57
C ASP A 262 -2.13 3.76 -24.62
N LEU A 263 -2.12 3.28 -25.87
CA LEU A 263 -2.79 3.95 -26.99
C LEU A 263 -4.31 3.88 -26.89
N MET A 264 -4.83 2.83 -26.26
CA MET A 264 -6.27 2.64 -26.10
C MET A 264 -6.80 3.61 -25.06
N ALA A 265 -6.10 3.80 -23.94
CA ALA A 265 -6.47 4.80 -22.93
C ALA A 265 -6.45 6.24 -23.48
N LEU A 266 -5.64 6.53 -24.50
CA LEU A 266 -5.65 7.83 -25.19
C LEU A 266 -6.74 7.96 -26.26
N THR A 267 -7.37 6.87 -26.66
CA THR A 267 -8.36 6.84 -27.73
C THR A 267 -9.77 6.82 -27.14
N GLN A 268 -10.58 7.84 -27.46
CA GLN A 268 -11.96 7.90 -26.97
C GLN A 268 -12.76 6.65 -27.36
N GLY A 269 -13.46 6.07 -26.37
CA GLY A 269 -14.35 4.91 -26.56
C GLY A 269 -13.74 3.57 -26.14
N PHE A 270 -12.50 3.54 -25.65
CA PHE A 270 -11.86 2.35 -25.09
C PHE A 270 -11.54 2.54 -23.61
N ASP A 271 -12.43 2.05 -22.75
CA ASP A 271 -12.20 2.07 -21.30
C ASP A 271 -11.68 0.70 -20.80
N GLU A 272 -12.08 -0.38 -21.47
CA GLU A 272 -11.78 -1.78 -21.09
C GLU A 272 -10.84 -2.48 -22.08
N PRO A 273 -10.08 -3.49 -21.64
CA PRO A 273 -9.30 -4.34 -22.54
C PRO A 273 -10.17 -5.01 -23.60
N MET A 274 -9.67 -5.07 -24.84
CA MET A 274 -10.32 -5.81 -25.91
C MET A 274 -10.21 -7.33 -25.70
N SER A 275 -11.25 -8.05 -26.13
CA SER A 275 -11.18 -9.51 -26.22
C SER A 275 -10.11 -9.96 -27.22
N VAL A 276 -9.70 -11.23 -27.14
CA VAL A 276 -8.73 -11.83 -28.08
C VAL A 276 -9.15 -11.63 -29.53
N LEU A 277 -10.43 -11.88 -29.86
CA LEU A 277 -10.98 -11.65 -31.20
C LEU A 277 -11.01 -10.16 -31.57
N GLY A 278 -11.32 -9.30 -30.60
CA GLY A 278 -11.28 -7.84 -30.76
C GLY A 278 -9.89 -7.36 -31.16
N MET A 279 -8.86 -7.82 -30.45
CA MET A 279 -7.45 -7.52 -30.76
C MET A 279 -7.05 -8.01 -32.14
N GLU A 280 -7.49 -9.20 -32.56
CA GLU A 280 -7.18 -9.74 -33.89
C GLU A 280 -7.83 -8.88 -35.01
N LEU A 281 -9.08 -8.46 -34.81
CA LEU A 281 -9.77 -7.59 -35.76
C LEU A 281 -9.12 -6.20 -35.82
N TRP A 282 -8.77 -5.65 -34.66
CA TRP A 282 -8.06 -4.38 -34.53
C TRP A 282 -6.73 -4.39 -35.28
N SER A 283 -5.91 -5.42 -35.05
CA SER A 283 -4.64 -5.64 -35.75
C SER A 283 -4.83 -5.68 -37.28
N LYS A 284 -5.80 -6.47 -37.77
CA LYS A 284 -6.10 -6.55 -39.21
C LYS A 284 -6.56 -5.22 -39.79
N MET A 285 -7.27 -4.40 -39.01
CA MET A 285 -7.67 -3.06 -39.42
C MET A 285 -6.46 -2.14 -39.55
N LEU A 286 -5.57 -2.10 -38.57
CA LEU A 286 -4.36 -1.27 -38.59
C LEU A 286 -3.45 -1.61 -39.78
N LEU A 287 -3.24 -2.91 -40.04
CA LEU A 287 -2.49 -3.38 -41.21
C LEU A 287 -3.12 -2.90 -42.54
N ARG A 288 -4.44 -2.98 -42.68
CA ARG A 288 -5.14 -2.51 -43.89
C ARG A 288 -5.01 -1.00 -44.10
N LEU A 289 -4.95 -0.24 -43.01
CA LEU A 289 -4.75 1.20 -43.05
C LEU A 289 -3.27 1.61 -43.26
N LYS A 290 -2.37 0.64 -43.48
CA LYS A 290 -0.92 0.84 -43.66
C LYS A 290 -0.25 1.50 -42.45
N PHE A 291 -0.80 1.32 -41.26
CA PHE A 291 -0.12 1.67 -40.01
C PHE A 291 0.75 0.49 -39.54
N ASP A 292 1.71 0.05 -40.38
CA ASP A 292 2.54 -1.14 -40.13
C ASP A 292 3.27 -1.05 -38.78
N MET A 293 3.81 0.14 -38.43
CA MET A 293 4.48 0.39 -37.15
C MET A 293 3.60 0.20 -35.91
N MET A 294 2.27 0.27 -36.08
CA MET A 294 1.29 0.12 -35.01
C MET A 294 0.62 -1.25 -35.04
N SER A 295 0.97 -2.15 -35.97
CA SER A 295 0.42 -3.50 -35.90
C SER A 295 0.95 -4.23 -34.66
N PRO A 296 0.12 -4.98 -33.92
CA PRO A 296 0.57 -5.88 -32.85
C PRO A 296 1.63 -6.90 -33.25
N GLN A 297 1.79 -7.17 -34.56
CA GLN A 297 2.88 -8.03 -35.07
C GLN A 297 4.22 -7.29 -35.26
N ALA A 298 4.25 -5.96 -35.16
CA ALA A 298 5.48 -5.16 -35.23
C ALA A 298 6.25 -5.31 -33.92
N ASN A 299 7.21 -6.25 -33.93
CA ASN A 299 7.98 -6.62 -32.74
C ASN A 299 8.76 -5.42 -32.18
N GLY A 300 8.27 -4.90 -31.06
CA GLY A 300 8.98 -3.95 -30.20
C GLY A 300 8.49 -2.52 -30.25
N THR A 301 7.70 -2.09 -31.25
CA THR A 301 7.17 -0.71 -31.33
C THR A 301 5.78 -0.57 -30.70
N CYS A 302 4.88 -1.53 -30.94
CA CYS A 302 3.49 -1.44 -30.51
C CYS A 302 2.96 -2.78 -29.95
N PRO A 303 3.53 -3.32 -28.85
CA PRO A 303 3.09 -4.59 -28.30
C PRO A 303 1.62 -4.56 -27.84
N ALA A 304 0.90 -5.62 -28.19
CA ALA A 304 -0.40 -5.95 -27.61
C ALA A 304 -0.20 -6.80 -26.35
N ILE A 305 -0.59 -6.28 -25.19
CA ILE A 305 -0.42 -6.94 -23.89
C ILE A 305 -1.78 -6.93 -23.19
N ASN A 306 -2.28 -8.12 -22.83
CA ASN A 306 -3.52 -8.31 -22.07
C ASN A 306 -4.73 -7.51 -22.60
N GLY A 307 -4.95 -7.53 -23.91
CA GLY A 307 -6.08 -6.84 -24.55
C GLY A 307 -5.93 -5.32 -24.68
N ARG A 308 -4.74 -4.79 -24.35
CA ARG A 308 -4.36 -3.39 -24.54
C ARG A 308 -3.22 -3.25 -25.53
N GLU A 309 -3.09 -2.07 -26.13
CA GLU A 309 -2.05 -1.76 -27.10
C GLU A 309 -1.13 -0.65 -26.58
N TYR A 310 0.16 -0.98 -26.45
CA TYR A 310 1.15 -0.10 -25.84
C TYR A 310 2.18 0.34 -26.87
N LEU A 311 2.43 1.63 -26.98
CA LEU A 311 3.50 2.16 -27.82
C LEU A 311 4.80 2.28 -27.03
N ASN A 312 5.85 1.58 -27.47
CA ASN A 312 7.20 1.70 -26.92
C ASN A 312 7.91 2.94 -27.50
N VAL A 313 8.00 3.98 -26.68
CA VAL A 313 8.55 5.29 -27.08
C VAL A 313 9.99 5.18 -27.56
N ILE A 314 10.82 4.36 -26.90
CA ILE A 314 12.25 4.26 -27.21
C ILE A 314 12.43 3.53 -28.55
N ALA A 315 11.66 2.47 -28.81
CA ALA A 315 11.68 1.77 -30.09
C ALA A 315 11.23 2.68 -31.24
N ILE A 316 10.16 3.47 -31.03
CA ILE A 316 9.71 4.47 -32.01
C ILE A 316 10.79 5.53 -32.26
N GLN A 317 11.45 6.02 -31.20
CA GLN A 317 12.54 6.99 -31.34
C GLN A 317 13.68 6.48 -32.21
N LYS A 318 14.04 5.20 -32.09
CA LYS A 318 15.05 4.58 -32.96
C LYS A 318 14.62 4.49 -34.42
N LEU A 319 13.33 4.24 -34.67
CA LEU A 319 12.83 4.05 -36.03
C LEU A 319 12.66 5.37 -36.79
N VAL A 320 12.05 6.39 -36.17
CA VAL A 320 11.71 7.66 -36.85
C VAL A 320 12.57 8.86 -36.42
N GLY A 321 13.41 8.70 -35.40
CA GLY A 321 14.29 9.73 -34.86
C GLY A 321 13.60 10.70 -33.89
N LYS A 322 14.39 11.22 -32.94
CA LYS A 322 13.97 12.10 -31.81
C LYS A 322 13.02 13.24 -32.22
N LYS A 323 13.32 13.94 -33.31
CA LYS A 323 12.52 15.09 -33.77
C LYS A 323 11.10 14.67 -34.17
N ASN A 324 10.96 13.54 -34.85
CA ASN A 324 9.67 13.05 -35.32
C ASN A 324 8.88 12.41 -34.17
N THR A 325 9.54 11.70 -33.26
CA THR A 325 8.95 11.15 -32.04
C THR A 325 8.39 12.26 -31.15
N ARG A 326 9.16 13.31 -30.89
CA ARG A 326 8.67 14.46 -30.11
C ARG A 326 7.49 15.15 -30.78
N LYS A 327 7.51 15.28 -32.12
CA LYS A 327 6.40 15.84 -32.88
C LYS A 327 5.14 15.00 -32.72
N LEU A 328 5.26 13.67 -32.81
CA LEU A 328 4.16 12.70 -32.67
C LEU A 328 3.46 12.82 -31.30
N PHE A 329 4.22 12.96 -30.21
CA PHE A 329 3.62 13.03 -28.88
C PHE A 329 3.18 14.44 -28.47
N SER A 330 3.84 15.47 -28.98
CA SER A 330 3.46 16.87 -28.73
C SER A 330 2.09 17.25 -29.31
N SER A 331 1.51 16.43 -30.19
CA SER A 331 0.21 16.67 -30.81
C SER A 331 -0.99 16.12 -30.04
N TYR A 332 -0.80 15.42 -28.93
CA TYR A 332 -1.91 14.93 -28.09
C TYR A 332 -2.50 16.05 -27.23
N ASP A 333 -2.00 16.23 -26.01
CA ASP A 333 -2.43 17.30 -25.10
C ASP A 333 -1.27 17.93 -24.32
N GLY A 334 -1.57 19.03 -23.63
CA GLY A 334 -0.57 19.82 -22.91
C GLY A 334 0.08 19.12 -21.73
N ASN A 335 -0.59 18.16 -21.08
CA ASN A 335 -0.05 17.39 -19.96
C ASN A 335 0.90 16.30 -20.46
N ILE A 336 0.49 15.54 -21.48
CA ILE A 336 1.36 14.54 -22.13
C ILE A 336 2.64 15.20 -22.63
N ARG A 337 2.54 16.38 -23.25
CA ARG A 337 3.71 17.14 -23.69
C ARG A 337 4.67 17.49 -22.55
N LYS A 338 4.15 17.93 -21.40
CA LYS A 338 4.99 18.25 -20.23
C LYS A 338 5.72 17.01 -19.69
N ILE A 339 5.04 15.86 -19.65
CA ILE A 339 5.64 14.59 -19.24
C ILE A 339 6.80 14.23 -20.16
N PHE A 340 6.61 14.28 -21.48
CA PHE A 340 7.68 13.99 -22.44
C PHE A 340 8.84 14.99 -22.41
N ASP A 341 8.56 16.27 -22.14
CA ASP A 341 9.61 17.27 -22.00
C ASP A 341 10.44 17.09 -20.72
N ALA A 342 9.90 16.39 -19.70
CA ALA A 342 10.58 16.10 -18.44
C ALA A 342 11.38 14.77 -18.46
N ILE A 343 11.09 13.86 -19.40
CA ILE A 343 11.76 12.56 -19.50
C ILE A 343 13.05 12.68 -20.31
N ASP A 344 14.17 12.27 -19.72
CA ASP A 344 15.42 12.06 -20.47
C ASP A 344 15.45 10.68 -21.13
N LEU A 345 14.97 10.62 -22.38
CA LEU A 345 14.98 9.38 -23.18
C LEU A 345 16.39 8.90 -23.56
N GLU A 346 17.44 9.71 -23.38
CA GLU A 346 18.82 9.31 -23.71
C GLU A 346 19.49 8.54 -22.56
N ALA A 347 19.03 8.73 -21.32
CA ALA A 347 19.47 7.96 -20.15
C ALA A 347 19.05 6.48 -20.21
N HIS A 348 18.11 6.11 -21.10
CA HIS A 348 17.50 4.79 -21.15
C HIS A 348 17.53 4.20 -22.58
N PRO A 349 18.67 3.64 -23.03
CA PRO A 349 18.80 3.08 -24.36
C PRO A 349 18.04 1.74 -24.48
N PHE A 350 17.24 1.57 -25.53
CA PHE A 350 16.68 0.27 -25.90
C PHE A 350 17.82 -0.61 -26.46
N GLU A 351 17.94 -1.87 -26.06
CA GLU A 351 18.90 -2.81 -26.67
C GLU A 351 18.17 -3.63 -27.75
N GLY A 352 18.55 -3.42 -29.02
CA GLY A 352 17.89 -4.03 -30.18
C GLY A 352 17.56 -3.04 -31.30
N LYS A 353 17.52 -3.50 -32.55
CA LYS A 353 16.87 -2.77 -33.64
C LYS A 353 15.37 -3.12 -33.59
N PRO A 354 14.45 -2.14 -33.68
CA PRO A 354 13.06 -2.46 -33.97
C PRO A 354 13.05 -3.20 -35.31
N GLU A 355 12.65 -4.47 -35.31
CA GLU A 355 12.46 -5.21 -36.56
C GLU A 355 11.10 -4.78 -37.11
N GLY A 356 11.15 -4.16 -38.30
CA GLY A 356 10.00 -3.50 -38.93
C GLY A 356 9.02 -4.46 -39.59
#